data_AF-A0A919FUD3-F1
#
_entry.id   AF-A0A919FUD3-F1
#
_cell.length_a   1.000
_cell.length_b   1.000
_cell.length_c   1.000
_cell.angle_alpha   90.00
_cell.angle_beta   90.00
_cell.angle_gamma   90.00
#
_symmetry.space_group_name_H-M   'P 1'
#
loop_
_entity.id
_entity.type
_entity.pdbx_description
1 polymer ?
#
loop_
_entity_poly.entity_id
_entity_poly.type
_entity_poly.pdbx_seq_one_letter_code
_entity_poly.pdbx_strand_id
1 'polypeptide(L)'
;MSAHRVPTEVPTQAQIDRTSRTISGFTWLLTGAVVTVSMSTAAPFIDAHSPGWGTGPIMALGTDGCFILSLQSDGTLARYGVGGGRWPAAFRWVTGLATVWLNIGAAALTKDLVGVVVHLIPPLLLLLVAEAGPAYRRALAHLAHRPANEVEQTPVGPLREPVDTPLPTFPQQVPTPLTGAGWGQLPQSVSGVWKGPKQLSAGPVSTPAAHRVFTTPAGVPTPTAHPVPEPLLEPVQEPSETVSGGPVGTKVPAGEQAAPTDPNTPPTEVPTDDTEESEAVPAGIVRLGEAEAAAVIEECWREGVSQREAARRATRAPSLVGRIYKRLDAERVGATA
;
A
#
# COMPACT_ATOMS: atom_id res chain seq x y z
N MET A 1 41.33 -2.17 12.09
CA MET A 1 39.86 -2.28 12.17
C MET A 1 39.35 -0.95 12.73
N SER A 2 38.84 -0.06 11.87
CA SER A 2 38.32 1.23 12.30
C SER A 2 36.98 1.03 12.98
N ALA A 3 36.87 1.42 14.25
CA ALA A 3 35.62 1.38 14.99
C ALA A 3 34.60 2.29 14.30
N HIS A 4 33.51 1.68 13.81
CA HIS A 4 32.38 2.40 13.25
C HIS A 4 31.76 3.23 14.40
N ARG A 5 32.07 4.53 14.47
CA ARG A 5 31.35 5.43 15.40
C ARG A 5 29.89 5.43 14.94
N VAL A 6 29.03 4.85 15.77
CA VAL A 6 27.59 5.03 15.65
C VAL A 6 27.33 6.52 15.92
N PRO A 7 26.68 7.26 15.01
CA PRO A 7 26.32 8.65 15.26
C PRO A 7 25.47 8.72 16.53
N THR A 8 25.95 9.44 17.54
CA THR A 8 25.26 9.59 18.84
C THR A 8 24.29 10.77 18.86
N GLU A 9 24.22 11.54 17.78
CA GLU A 9 23.35 12.71 17.69
C GLU A 9 21.92 12.31 17.33
N VAL A 10 20.96 12.82 18.10
CA VAL A 10 19.53 12.62 17.84
C VAL A 10 19.18 13.34 16.53
N PRO A 11 18.50 12.67 15.58
CA PRO A 11 18.16 13.26 14.30
C PRO A 11 17.30 14.51 14.47
N THR A 12 17.60 15.56 13.69
CA THR A 12 16.85 16.81 13.71
C THR A 12 15.45 16.63 13.13
N GLN A 13 14.49 17.48 13.53
CA GLN A 13 13.12 17.44 12.99
C GLN A 13 13.10 17.54 11.46
N ALA A 14 13.96 18.35 10.86
CA ALA A 14 14.10 18.45 9.41
C ALA A 14 14.56 17.13 8.75
N GLN A 15 15.43 16.35 9.42
CA GLN A 15 15.84 15.03 8.94
C GLN A 15 14.70 14.02 9.05
N ILE A 16 13.91 14.08 10.13
CA ILE A 16 12.72 13.24 10.33
C ILE A 16 11.67 13.52 9.25
N ASP A 17 11.39 14.80 8.95
CA ASP A 17 10.44 15.21 7.93
C ASP A 17 10.87 14.81 6.51
N ARG A 18 12.17 14.98 6.21
CA ARG A 18 12.73 14.56 4.92
C ARG A 18 12.62 13.04 4.75
N THR A 19 13.00 12.29 5.77
CA THR A 19 12.90 10.83 5.79
C THR A 19 11.45 10.38 5.62
N SER A 20 10.51 11.02 6.32
CA SER A 20 9.08 10.74 6.23
C SER A 20 8.52 11.00 4.83
N ARG A 21 8.94 12.11 4.18
CA ARG A 21 8.58 12.42 2.78
C ARG A 21 9.15 11.40 1.81
N THR A 22 10.42 11.01 1.95
CA THR A 22 11.06 9.99 1.12
C THR A 22 10.35 8.64 1.24
N ILE A 23 10.08 8.19 2.48
CA ILE A 23 9.35 6.92 2.72
C ILE A 23 7.96 6.98 2.09
N SER A 24 7.24 8.08 2.25
CA SER A 24 5.90 8.23 1.69
C SER A 24 5.91 8.21 0.16
N GLY A 25 6.86 8.91 -0.47
CA GLY A 25 7.02 8.91 -1.93
C GLY A 25 7.35 7.53 -2.49
N PHE A 26 8.30 6.81 -1.88
CA PHE A 26 8.63 5.44 -2.27
C PHE A 26 7.47 4.47 -2.07
N THR A 27 6.69 4.65 -0.99
CA THR A 27 5.49 3.83 -0.74
C THR A 27 4.49 4.00 -1.87
N TRP A 28 4.17 5.25 -2.25
CA TRP A 28 3.23 5.51 -3.35
C TRP A 28 3.74 5.04 -4.71
N LEU A 29 5.04 5.18 -4.98
CA LEU A 29 5.65 4.63 -6.19
C LEU A 29 5.53 3.11 -6.24
N LEU A 30 5.83 2.42 -5.15
CA LEU A 30 5.70 0.97 -5.05
C LEU A 30 4.24 0.53 -5.24
N THR A 31 3.30 1.23 -4.60
CA THR A 31 1.86 0.98 -4.77
C THR A 31 1.45 1.12 -6.23
N GLY A 32 1.84 2.20 -6.92
CA GLY A 32 1.50 2.39 -8.33
C GLY A 32 2.12 1.33 -9.25
N ALA A 33 3.36 0.91 -8.98
CA ALA A 33 4.01 -0.17 -9.72
C ALA A 33 3.27 -1.50 -9.54
N VAL A 34 2.85 -1.85 -8.32
CA VAL A 34 2.14 -3.09 -8.08
C VAL A 34 0.73 -3.06 -8.66
N VAL A 35 -0.02 -1.97 -8.53
CA VAL A 35 -1.35 -1.85 -9.17
C VAL A 35 -1.23 -2.06 -10.68
N THR A 36 -0.18 -1.53 -11.29
CA THR A 36 0.08 -1.70 -12.73
C THR A 36 0.36 -3.16 -13.09
N VAL A 37 1.24 -3.84 -12.34
CA VAL A 37 1.57 -5.25 -12.55
C VAL A 37 0.36 -6.16 -12.26
N SER A 38 -0.37 -5.86 -11.20
CA SER A 38 -1.59 -6.56 -10.80
C SER A 38 -2.64 -6.43 -11.90
N MET A 39 -2.87 -5.24 -12.45
CA MET A 39 -3.79 -5.06 -13.56
C MET A 39 -3.38 -5.86 -14.80
N SER A 40 -2.07 -5.98 -15.08
CA SER A 40 -1.58 -6.77 -16.23
C SER A 40 -1.75 -8.29 -16.07
N THR A 41 -1.90 -8.80 -14.84
CA THR A 41 -1.92 -10.24 -14.54
C THR A 41 -3.28 -10.71 -14.05
N ALA A 42 -3.89 -9.97 -13.12
CA ALA A 42 -5.19 -10.26 -12.54
C ALA A 42 -6.33 -10.02 -13.54
N ALA A 43 -6.28 -8.95 -14.35
CA ALA A 43 -7.39 -8.64 -15.26
C ALA A 43 -7.63 -9.76 -16.30
N PRO A 44 -6.60 -10.28 -17.01
CA PRO A 44 -6.80 -11.43 -17.91
C PRO A 44 -7.30 -12.69 -17.20
N PHE A 45 -6.82 -12.92 -15.97
CA PHE A 45 -7.24 -14.08 -15.17
C PHE A 45 -8.73 -13.99 -14.78
N ILE A 46 -9.19 -12.80 -14.40
CA ILE A 46 -10.60 -12.55 -14.06
C ILE A 46 -11.47 -12.62 -15.31
N ASP A 47 -11.06 -11.98 -16.42
CA ASP A 47 -11.83 -12.00 -17.67
C ASP A 47 -12.00 -13.41 -18.24
N ALA A 48 -11.04 -14.32 -18.00
CA ALA A 48 -11.17 -15.73 -18.34
C ALA A 48 -12.31 -16.44 -17.58
N HIS A 49 -12.73 -15.91 -16.42
CA HIS A 49 -13.80 -16.46 -15.58
C HIS A 49 -15.11 -15.66 -15.65
N SER A 50 -15.11 -14.46 -16.23
CA SER A 50 -16.32 -13.65 -16.48
C SER A 50 -16.35 -13.09 -17.91
N PRO A 51 -16.62 -13.95 -18.92
CA PRO A 51 -16.60 -13.55 -20.32
C PRO A 51 -17.68 -12.51 -20.65
N GLY A 52 -17.31 -11.48 -21.42
CA GLY A 52 -18.26 -10.56 -22.05
C GLY A 52 -18.55 -9.25 -21.31
N TRP A 53 -17.97 -9.03 -20.13
CA TRP A 53 -18.28 -7.84 -19.31
C TRP A 53 -17.10 -6.88 -19.11
N GLY A 54 -15.89 -7.23 -19.56
CA GLY A 54 -14.69 -6.40 -19.34
C GLY A 54 -14.44 -6.09 -17.86
N THR A 55 -14.87 -6.99 -16.97
CA THR A 55 -14.84 -6.80 -15.51
C THR A 55 -13.44 -6.93 -14.92
N GLY A 56 -12.50 -7.55 -15.64
CA GLY A 56 -11.16 -7.85 -15.17
C GLY A 56 -10.43 -6.64 -14.59
N PRO A 57 -10.27 -5.53 -15.34
CA PRO A 57 -9.60 -4.33 -14.83
C PRO A 57 -10.30 -3.73 -13.61
N ILE A 58 -11.63 -3.67 -13.61
CA ILE A 58 -12.41 -3.08 -12.50
C ILE A 58 -12.23 -3.90 -11.23
N MET A 59 -12.31 -5.24 -11.33
CA MET A 59 -12.17 -6.14 -10.19
C MET A 59 -10.73 -6.21 -9.67
N ALA A 60 -9.74 -6.15 -10.57
CA ALA A 60 -8.33 -6.06 -10.20
C ALA A 60 -8.06 -4.76 -9.41
N LEU A 61 -8.51 -3.61 -9.93
CA LEU A 61 -8.41 -2.32 -9.26
C LEU A 61 -9.18 -2.28 -7.94
N GLY A 62 -10.36 -2.89 -7.88
CA GLY A 62 -11.15 -2.97 -6.65
C GLY A 62 -10.42 -3.73 -5.54
N THR A 63 -9.80 -4.86 -5.88
CA THR A 63 -9.03 -5.69 -4.94
C THR A 63 -7.81 -4.93 -4.41
N ASP A 64 -7.04 -4.33 -5.31
CA ASP A 64 -5.86 -3.53 -4.91
C ASP A 64 -6.27 -2.27 -4.14
N GLY A 65 -7.38 -1.63 -4.51
CA GLY A 65 -7.97 -0.49 -3.81
C GLY A 65 -8.34 -0.84 -2.37
N CYS A 66 -8.96 -2.00 -2.13
CA CYS A 66 -9.24 -2.49 -0.78
C CYS A 66 -7.96 -2.74 0.02
N PHE A 67 -6.94 -3.32 -0.60
CA PHE A 67 -5.65 -3.55 0.06
C PHE A 67 -4.94 -2.23 0.42
N ILE A 68 -4.92 -1.26 -0.51
CA ILE A 68 -4.37 0.09 -0.29
C ILE A 68 -5.16 0.82 0.80
N LEU A 69 -6.47 0.72 0.81
CA LEU A 69 -7.30 1.30 1.86
C LEU A 69 -6.94 0.72 3.24
N SER A 70 -6.73 -0.60 3.32
CA SER A 70 -6.29 -1.26 4.55
C SER A 70 -4.96 -0.69 5.04
N LEU A 71 -3.98 -0.56 4.14
CA LEU A 71 -2.66 0.03 4.40
C LEU A 71 -2.73 1.45 4.94
N GLN A 72 -3.60 2.28 4.35
CA GLN A 72 -3.75 3.69 4.69
C GLN A 72 -4.46 3.86 6.03
N SER A 73 -5.49 3.05 6.30
CA SER A 73 -6.20 3.08 7.59
C SER A 73 -5.27 2.81 8.77
N ASP A 74 -4.40 1.79 8.67
CA ASP A 74 -3.38 1.48 9.69
C ASP A 74 -2.35 2.61 9.83
N GLY A 75 -1.97 3.24 8.71
CA GLY A 75 -1.08 4.40 8.70
C GLY A 75 -1.65 5.59 9.46
N THR A 76 -2.93 5.91 9.23
CA THR A 76 -3.64 7.00 9.90
C THR A 76 -3.81 6.72 11.39
N LEU A 77 -4.28 5.52 11.77
CA LEU A 77 -4.48 5.16 13.18
C LEU A 77 -3.17 5.19 13.98
N ALA A 78 -2.07 4.72 13.37
CA ALA A 78 -0.74 4.77 13.99
C ALA A 78 -0.27 6.21 14.31
N ARG A 79 -0.66 7.21 13.51
CA ARG A 79 -0.32 8.63 13.76
C ARG A 79 -1.02 9.19 15.00
N TYR A 80 -2.20 8.67 15.33
CA TYR A 80 -2.95 9.07 16.53
C TYR A 80 -2.64 8.18 17.74
N GLY A 81 -1.67 7.27 17.64
CA GLY A 81 -1.33 6.34 18.72
C GLY A 81 -2.42 5.30 18.98
N VAL A 82 -3.39 5.14 18.08
CA VAL A 82 -4.49 4.19 18.22
C VAL A 82 -4.14 2.90 17.47
N GLY A 83 -4.25 1.77 18.15
CA GLY A 83 -4.16 0.47 17.50
C GLY A 83 -5.45 0.16 16.74
N GLY A 84 -5.36 -0.21 15.46
CA GLY A 84 -6.54 -0.62 14.67
C GLY A 84 -7.23 -1.89 15.17
N GLY A 85 -6.58 -2.66 16.04
CA GLY A 85 -7.11 -3.92 16.55
C GLY A 85 -7.00 -5.06 15.54
N ARG A 86 -7.74 -6.14 15.79
CA ARG A 86 -7.61 -7.40 15.02
C ARG A 86 -8.32 -7.36 13.67
N TRP A 87 -9.36 -6.54 13.54
CA TRP A 87 -10.18 -6.47 12.32
C TRP A 87 -9.45 -5.84 11.13
N PRO A 88 -8.77 -4.68 11.26
CA PRO A 88 -7.95 -4.13 10.17
C PRO A 88 -6.82 -5.07 9.77
N ALA A 89 -6.19 -5.74 10.73
CA ALA A 89 -5.18 -6.75 10.45
C ALA A 89 -5.76 -7.91 9.63
N ALA A 90 -6.91 -8.46 10.03
CA ALA A 90 -7.59 -9.52 9.29
C ALA A 90 -7.97 -9.06 7.87
N PHE A 91 -8.55 -7.86 7.74
CA PHE A 91 -8.93 -7.28 6.44
C PHE A 91 -7.73 -7.13 5.50
N ARG A 92 -6.60 -6.63 6.01
CA ARG A 92 -5.32 -6.53 5.29
C ARG A 92 -4.78 -7.88 4.85
N TRP A 93 -4.83 -8.89 5.72
CA TRP A 93 -4.36 -10.24 5.37
C TRP A 93 -5.25 -10.87 4.30
N VAL A 94 -6.58 -10.75 4.41
CA VAL A 94 -7.52 -11.29 3.42
C VAL A 94 -7.32 -10.62 2.06
N THR A 95 -7.27 -9.29 2.03
CA THR A 95 -7.06 -8.53 0.79
C THR A 95 -5.68 -8.79 0.19
N GLY A 96 -4.63 -8.83 1.00
CA GLY A 96 -3.27 -9.15 0.55
C GLY A 96 -3.14 -10.56 -0.03
N LEU A 97 -3.77 -11.57 0.60
CA LEU A 97 -3.81 -12.94 0.08
C LEU A 97 -4.62 -13.04 -1.21
N ALA A 98 -5.72 -12.29 -1.34
CA ALA A 98 -6.48 -12.20 -2.57
C ALA A 98 -5.64 -11.60 -3.72
N THR A 99 -4.91 -10.51 -3.46
CA THR A 99 -3.98 -9.92 -4.45
C THR A 99 -2.90 -10.92 -4.86
N VAL A 100 -2.31 -11.66 -3.92
CA VAL A 100 -1.35 -12.73 -4.23
C VAL A 100 -1.99 -13.76 -5.15
N TRP A 101 -3.17 -14.27 -4.81
CA TRP A 101 -3.88 -15.28 -5.59
C TRP A 101 -4.16 -14.80 -7.02
N LEU A 102 -4.65 -13.58 -7.19
CA LEU A 102 -4.95 -13.03 -8.52
C LEU A 102 -3.72 -12.86 -9.40
N ASN A 103 -2.57 -12.53 -8.80
CA ASN A 103 -1.32 -12.33 -9.54
C ASN A 103 -0.66 -13.66 -9.94
N ILE A 104 -0.76 -14.70 -9.12
CA ILE A 104 -0.10 -16.00 -9.39
C ILE A 104 -1.04 -17.08 -9.92
N GLY A 105 -2.36 -16.90 -9.82
CA GLY A 105 -3.36 -17.95 -10.01
C GLY A 105 -3.27 -18.61 -11.37
N ALA A 106 -3.16 -17.82 -12.44
CA ALA A 106 -2.98 -18.33 -13.79
C ALA A 106 -1.73 -19.22 -13.92
N ALA A 107 -0.57 -18.74 -13.44
CA ALA A 107 0.69 -19.47 -13.48
C ALA A 107 0.66 -20.73 -12.60
N ALA A 108 0.02 -20.67 -11.44
CA ALA A 108 -0.14 -21.80 -10.53
C ALA A 108 -0.98 -22.91 -11.17
N LEU A 109 -2.09 -22.54 -11.82
CA LEU A 109 -2.98 -23.48 -12.51
C LEU A 109 -2.30 -24.14 -13.73
N THR A 110 -1.45 -23.41 -14.44
CA THR A 110 -0.66 -23.94 -15.56
C THR A 110 0.61 -24.67 -15.13
N LYS A 111 0.88 -24.76 -13.82
CA LYS A 111 2.11 -25.32 -13.23
C LYS A 111 3.39 -24.59 -13.70
N ASP A 112 3.29 -23.33 -14.06
CA ASP A 112 4.45 -22.48 -14.39
C ASP A 112 5.09 -21.94 -13.11
N LEU A 113 6.08 -22.68 -12.59
CA LEU A 113 6.82 -22.27 -11.40
C LEU A 113 7.54 -20.93 -11.56
N VAL A 114 8.03 -20.62 -12.78
CA VAL A 114 8.75 -19.38 -13.04
C VAL A 114 7.77 -18.21 -12.99
N GLY A 115 6.62 -18.35 -13.65
CA GLY A 115 5.53 -17.39 -13.58
C GLY A 115 5.04 -17.15 -12.15
N VAL A 116 4.85 -18.22 -11.36
CA VAL A 116 4.48 -18.09 -9.93
C VAL A 116 5.51 -17.27 -9.18
N VAL A 117 6.81 -17.59 -9.29
CA VAL A 117 7.85 -16.86 -8.55
C VAL A 117 7.93 -15.40 -8.98
N VAL A 118 7.93 -15.11 -10.28
CA VAL A 118 8.05 -13.74 -10.81
C VAL A 118 6.84 -12.88 -10.39
N HIS A 119 5.63 -13.42 -10.47
CA HIS A 119 4.42 -12.69 -10.12
C HIS A 119 4.11 -12.66 -8.61
N LEU A 120 4.77 -13.50 -7.81
CA LEU A 120 4.64 -13.49 -6.35
C LEU A 120 5.48 -12.40 -5.69
N ILE A 121 6.62 -12.01 -6.27
CA ILE A 121 7.55 -11.03 -5.68
C ILE A 121 6.86 -9.68 -5.38
N PRO A 122 6.15 -9.04 -6.34
CA PRO A 122 5.52 -7.74 -6.08
C PRO A 122 4.49 -7.74 -4.93
N PRO A 123 3.48 -8.65 -4.90
CA PRO A 123 2.49 -8.65 -3.83
C PRO A 123 3.07 -9.06 -2.47
N LEU A 124 4.09 -9.94 -2.42
CA LEU A 124 4.78 -10.26 -1.16
C LEU A 124 5.51 -9.05 -0.58
N LEU A 125 6.22 -8.29 -1.41
CA LEU A 125 6.93 -7.10 -0.95
C LEU A 125 5.94 -6.07 -0.38
N LEU A 126 4.79 -5.88 -1.02
CA LEU A 126 3.75 -5.02 -0.48
C LEU A 126 3.19 -5.51 0.84
N LEU A 127 2.90 -6.80 0.96
CA LEU A 127 2.38 -7.39 2.20
C LEU A 127 3.38 -7.24 3.36
N LEU A 128 4.68 -7.41 3.08
CA LEU A 128 5.75 -7.18 4.04
C LEU A 128 5.87 -5.70 4.44
N VAL A 129 5.78 -4.78 3.47
CA VAL A 129 5.74 -3.34 3.74
C VAL A 129 4.51 -2.97 4.58
N ALA A 130 3.38 -3.64 4.34
CA ALA A 130 2.15 -3.47 5.11
C ALA A 130 2.32 -3.85 6.58
N GLU A 131 3.04 -4.94 6.85
CA GLU A 131 3.34 -5.40 8.21
C GLU A 131 4.38 -4.52 8.91
N ALA A 132 5.45 -4.14 8.19
CA ALA A 132 6.57 -3.39 8.77
C ALA A 132 6.28 -1.89 8.92
N GLY A 133 5.49 -1.30 8.01
CA GLY A 133 5.23 0.13 7.94
C GLY A 133 4.72 0.75 9.25
N PRO A 134 3.68 0.18 9.90
CA PRO A 134 3.20 0.68 11.19
C PRO A 134 4.24 0.63 12.32
N ALA A 135 5.14 -0.35 12.32
CA ALA A 135 6.22 -0.42 13.32
C ALA A 135 7.23 0.72 13.13
N TYR A 136 7.66 0.97 11.89
CA TYR A 136 8.57 2.06 11.58
C TYR A 136 7.96 3.44 11.86
N ARG A 137 6.69 3.65 11.54
CA ARG A 137 5.99 4.91 11.82
C ARG A 137 5.88 5.19 13.32
N ARG A 138 5.59 4.18 14.13
CA ARG A 138 5.57 4.31 15.60
C ARG A 138 6.95 4.64 16.17
N ALA A 139 7.99 3.99 15.67
CA ALA A 139 9.36 4.28 16.08
C ALA A 139 9.78 5.72 15.73
N LEU A 140 9.46 6.20 14.53
CA LEU A 140 9.73 7.59 14.12
C LEU A 140 8.92 8.61 14.94
N ALA A 141 7.65 8.34 15.22
CA ALA A 141 6.83 9.20 16.08
C ALA A 141 7.39 9.28 17.51
N HIS A 142 7.85 8.17 18.07
CA HIS A 142 8.51 8.17 19.39
C HIS A 142 9.80 9.00 19.38
N LEU A 143 10.61 8.92 18.33
CA LEU A 143 11.81 9.75 18.20
C LEU A 143 11.46 11.23 18.07
N ALA A 144 10.41 11.58 17.33
CA ALA A 144 9.99 12.96 17.09
C ALA A 144 9.43 13.63 18.36
N HIS A 145 8.80 12.87 19.26
CA HIS A 145 8.23 13.38 20.52
C HIS A 145 9.19 13.33 21.71
N ARG A 146 10.41 12.81 21.53
CA ARG A 146 11.39 12.74 22.61
C ARG A 146 11.87 14.16 22.95
N PRO A 147 11.63 14.67 24.17
CA PRO A 147 12.03 16.03 24.53
C PRO A 147 13.56 16.13 24.50
N ALA A 148 14.08 17.22 23.92
CA ALA A 148 15.53 17.46 23.82
C ALA A 148 16.26 17.36 25.17
N ASN A 149 15.54 17.65 26.25
CA ASN A 149 16.05 17.65 27.62
C ASN A 149 16.27 16.24 28.20
N GLU A 150 15.68 15.18 27.61
CA GLU A 150 15.88 13.80 28.07
C GLU A 150 17.19 13.18 27.54
N VAL A 151 17.75 13.76 26.45
CA VAL A 151 19.09 13.43 25.96
C VAL A 151 20.16 14.01 26.87
N GLU A 152 19.90 15.18 27.46
CA GLU A 152 20.82 15.86 28.39
C GLU A 152 20.73 15.30 29.83
N GLN A 153 19.61 14.67 30.19
CA GLN A 153 19.35 14.12 31.53
C GLN A 153 19.44 12.59 31.63
N THR A 154 20.18 11.91 30.76
CA THR A 154 20.85 10.70 31.26
C THR A 154 22.09 11.22 31.99
N PRO A 155 22.06 11.40 33.33
CA PRO A 155 23.32 11.63 34.01
C PRO A 155 24.20 10.47 33.61
N VAL A 156 25.33 10.79 32.96
CA VAL A 156 26.52 9.97 33.08
C VAL A 156 26.84 10.05 34.57
N GLY A 157 26.10 9.27 35.37
CA GLY A 157 26.47 8.98 36.73
C GLY A 157 27.91 8.50 36.64
N PRO A 158 28.80 8.96 37.54
CA PRO A 158 30.20 8.59 37.50
C PRO A 158 30.26 7.09 37.25
N LEU A 159 30.98 6.69 36.19
CA LEU A 159 31.17 5.30 35.78
C LEU A 159 31.13 4.45 37.04
N ARG A 160 29.99 3.78 37.27
CA ARG A 160 29.86 2.93 38.46
C ARG A 160 31.01 1.96 38.27
N GLU A 161 32.00 2.01 39.17
CA GLU A 161 33.04 0.99 39.20
C GLU A 161 32.32 -0.36 39.10
N PRO A 162 32.84 -1.31 38.32
CA PRO A 162 32.22 -2.61 38.16
C PRO A 162 32.10 -3.22 39.55
N VAL A 163 30.93 -3.05 40.16
CA VAL A 163 30.56 -3.77 41.36
C VAL A 163 30.54 -5.21 40.91
N ASP A 164 31.41 -6.02 41.51
CA ASP A 164 31.44 -7.49 41.46
C ASP A 164 30.08 -8.04 41.91
N THR A 165 29.07 -7.79 41.09
CA THR A 165 27.73 -8.30 41.24
C THR A 165 27.84 -9.71 40.69
N PRO A 166 27.75 -10.76 41.51
CA PRO A 166 27.76 -12.12 41.00
C PRO A 166 26.68 -12.20 39.91
N LEU A 167 27.10 -12.67 38.73
CA LEU A 167 26.23 -12.85 37.58
C LEU A 167 24.90 -13.45 38.05
N PRO A 168 23.74 -12.89 37.67
CA PRO A 168 22.47 -13.52 37.97
C PRO A 168 22.54 -14.94 37.43
N THR A 169 22.48 -15.90 38.34
CA THR A 169 22.33 -17.31 37.97
C THR A 169 20.94 -17.41 37.38
N PHE A 170 20.85 -17.28 36.06
CA PHE A 170 19.64 -17.63 35.34
C PHE A 170 19.38 -19.11 35.64
N PRO A 171 18.25 -19.48 36.26
CA PRO A 171 17.91 -20.88 36.38
C PRO A 171 17.89 -21.44 34.96
N GLN A 172 18.74 -22.42 34.68
CA GLN A 172 18.62 -23.22 33.47
C GLN A 172 17.25 -23.91 33.53
N GLN A 173 16.23 -23.27 32.98
CA GLN A 173 15.03 -23.96 32.57
C GLN A 173 15.44 -24.83 31.38
N VAL A 174 15.82 -26.07 31.69
CA VAL A 174 15.86 -27.15 30.71
C VAL A 174 14.43 -27.21 30.15
N PRO A 175 14.22 -26.95 28.85
CA PRO A 175 12.88 -27.03 28.29
C PRO A 175 12.38 -28.47 28.43
N THR A 176 11.32 -28.64 29.21
CA THR A 176 10.58 -29.90 29.27
C THR A 176 10.13 -30.23 27.85
N PRO A 177 10.47 -31.40 27.28
CA PRO A 177 9.96 -31.78 25.98
C PRO A 177 8.43 -31.84 26.05
N LEU A 178 7.78 -31.07 25.18
CA LEU A 178 6.34 -31.13 24.92
C LEU A 178 6.00 -32.49 24.32
N THR A 179 5.81 -33.50 25.16
CA THR A 179 5.11 -34.73 24.79
C THR A 179 3.61 -34.45 24.74
N GLY A 180 3.05 -34.44 23.52
CA GLY A 180 1.64 -34.70 23.31
C GLY A 180 0.83 -33.57 22.67
N ALA A 181 0.98 -33.38 21.36
CA ALA A 181 -0.12 -33.04 20.46
C ALA A 181 0.34 -33.28 19.03
N GLY A 182 -0.25 -34.28 18.38
CA GLY A 182 0.13 -34.77 17.08
C GLY A 182 0.05 -33.71 15.98
N TRP A 183 1.19 -33.45 15.36
CA TRP A 183 1.29 -33.02 13.97
C TRP A 183 2.18 -34.04 13.28
N GLY A 184 1.68 -34.59 12.17
CA GLY A 184 2.25 -35.74 11.47
C GLY A 184 3.74 -35.59 11.15
N GLN A 185 4.44 -36.71 11.23
CA GLN A 185 5.82 -36.89 10.78
C GLN A 185 5.99 -36.37 9.34
N LEU A 186 6.74 -35.28 9.18
CA LEU A 186 7.42 -34.99 7.93
C LEU A 186 8.69 -35.86 7.84
N PRO A 187 8.98 -36.50 6.70
CA PRO A 187 10.15 -37.37 6.56
C PRO A 187 11.45 -36.56 6.70
N GLN A 188 12.21 -36.90 7.75
CA GLN A 188 13.57 -36.46 7.99
C GLN A 188 14.54 -37.27 7.11
N SER A 189 14.69 -36.91 5.83
CA SER A 189 15.89 -37.32 5.06
C SER A 189 16.12 -36.46 3.81
N VAL A 190 16.66 -35.26 3.99
CA VAL A 190 17.48 -34.64 2.94
C VAL A 190 18.66 -33.91 3.58
N SER A 191 19.61 -34.67 4.09
CA SER A 191 20.97 -34.18 4.31
C SER A 191 21.69 -34.10 2.97
N GLY A 192 21.22 -33.21 2.10
CA GLY A 192 21.92 -32.81 0.89
C GLY A 192 22.88 -31.69 1.24
N VAL A 193 24.17 -32.02 1.27
CA VAL A 193 25.29 -31.07 1.41
C VAL A 193 25.12 -29.93 0.40
N TRP A 194 24.78 -28.74 0.90
CA TRP A 194 24.77 -27.52 0.11
C TRP A 194 26.22 -27.15 -0.23
N LYS A 195 26.71 -27.63 -1.37
CA LYS A 195 27.94 -27.12 -1.99
C LYS A 195 27.61 -25.76 -2.59
N GLY A 196 28.12 -24.70 -1.95
CA GLY A 196 28.03 -23.34 -2.46
C GLY A 196 28.52 -23.21 -3.92
N PRO A 197 28.18 -22.12 -4.60
CA PRO A 197 28.49 -21.93 -6.01
C PRO A 197 30.01 -21.96 -6.24
N LYS A 198 30.45 -22.87 -7.11
CA LYS A 198 31.82 -22.88 -7.63
C LYS A 198 32.10 -21.52 -8.27
N GLN A 199 33.16 -20.85 -7.83
CA GLN A 199 33.75 -19.73 -8.55
C GLN A 199 34.00 -20.14 -10.01
N LEU A 200 33.26 -19.52 -10.93
CA LEU A 200 33.58 -19.56 -12.35
C LEU A 200 34.78 -18.63 -12.54
N SER A 201 35.95 -19.23 -12.75
CA SER A 201 37.15 -18.54 -13.21
C SER A 201 36.85 -17.84 -14.53
N ALA A 202 37.03 -16.52 -14.57
CA ALA A 202 36.96 -15.73 -15.79
C ALA A 202 38.03 -16.22 -16.78
N GLY A 203 37.58 -16.80 -17.90
CA GLY A 203 38.42 -17.03 -19.07
C GLY A 203 38.65 -15.72 -19.84
N PRO A 204 39.73 -15.61 -20.63
CA PRO A 204 40.05 -14.39 -21.35
C PRO A 204 39.02 -14.12 -22.45
N VAL A 205 38.44 -12.91 -22.39
CA VAL A 205 37.56 -12.36 -23.42
C VAL A 205 38.36 -12.17 -24.71
N SER A 206 38.09 -13.02 -25.70
CA SER A 206 38.58 -12.81 -27.07
C SER A 206 37.64 -11.87 -27.80
N THR A 207 38.17 -10.73 -28.23
CA THR A 207 37.50 -9.75 -29.10
C THR A 207 37.40 -10.32 -30.53
N PRO A 208 36.23 -10.37 -31.17
CA PRO A 208 36.17 -10.57 -32.62
C PRO A 208 36.12 -9.22 -33.33
N ALA A 209 37.09 -9.03 -34.22
CA ALA A 209 37.16 -7.94 -35.17
C ALA A 209 36.14 -8.13 -36.32
N ALA A 210 35.61 -6.98 -36.76
CA ALA A 210 35.32 -6.57 -38.14
C ALA A 210 34.46 -7.45 -39.07
N HIS A 211 33.38 -6.80 -39.54
CA HIS A 211 32.75 -6.88 -40.86
C HIS A 211 32.40 -8.27 -41.43
N ARG A 212 31.09 -8.57 -41.43
CA ARG A 212 30.47 -9.37 -42.50
C ARG A 212 29.30 -8.64 -43.13
N VAL A 213 29.43 -8.52 -44.45
CA VAL A 213 28.47 -8.05 -45.44
C VAL A 213 27.17 -8.86 -45.35
N PHE A 214 26.05 -8.16 -45.36
CA PHE A 214 24.71 -8.72 -45.41
C PHE A 214 24.43 -9.18 -46.85
N THR A 215 24.53 -10.49 -47.12
CA THR A 215 24.00 -11.08 -48.35
C THR A 215 22.61 -11.62 -48.08
N THR A 216 21.62 -11.09 -48.81
CA THR A 216 20.22 -11.51 -48.85
C THR A 216 20.10 -12.99 -49.22
N PRO A 217 19.43 -13.85 -48.43
CA PRO A 217 19.06 -15.17 -48.90
C PRO A 217 17.79 -15.07 -49.76
N ALA A 218 17.91 -15.53 -51.01
CA ALA A 218 16.82 -15.76 -51.92
C ALA A 218 15.96 -16.96 -51.44
N GLY A 219 14.64 -16.86 -51.66
CA GLY A 219 13.76 -18.03 -51.78
C GLY A 219 13.13 -18.54 -50.50
N VAL A 220 12.12 -17.83 -49.99
CA VAL A 220 11.07 -18.46 -49.16
C VAL A 220 9.99 -18.97 -50.12
N PRO A 221 9.68 -20.28 -50.15
CA PRO A 221 8.58 -20.79 -50.96
C PRO A 221 7.24 -20.30 -50.39
N THR A 222 6.42 -19.73 -51.28
CA THR A 222 5.03 -19.34 -51.02
C THR A 222 4.24 -20.52 -50.45
N PRO A 223 3.58 -20.38 -49.29
CA PRO A 223 2.70 -21.42 -48.78
C PRO A 223 1.50 -21.57 -49.72
N THR A 224 1.34 -22.76 -50.28
CA THR A 224 0.19 -23.15 -51.09
C THR A 224 -1.05 -23.13 -50.21
N ALA A 225 -2.02 -22.27 -50.54
CA ALA A 225 -3.30 -22.20 -49.85
C ALA A 225 -4.06 -23.52 -50.05
N HIS A 226 -4.26 -24.27 -48.98
CA HIS A 226 -5.24 -25.34 -48.95
C HIS A 226 -6.65 -24.73 -48.95
N PRO A 227 -7.60 -25.24 -49.74
CA PRO A 227 -8.98 -24.77 -49.72
C PRO A 227 -9.58 -25.02 -48.33
N VAL A 228 -10.12 -23.96 -47.74
CA VAL A 228 -10.91 -24.01 -46.52
C VAL A 228 -12.15 -24.87 -46.79
N PRO A 229 -12.41 -25.94 -46.02
CA PRO A 229 -13.64 -26.70 -46.16
C PRO A 229 -14.84 -25.82 -45.79
N GLU A 230 -15.82 -25.82 -46.70
CA GLU A 230 -17.11 -25.15 -46.57
C GLU A 230 -17.81 -25.58 -45.27
N PRO A 231 -18.29 -24.64 -44.43
CA PRO A 231 -18.97 -25.00 -43.20
C PRO A 231 -20.31 -25.67 -43.52
N LEU A 232 -20.42 -26.94 -43.13
CA LEU A 232 -21.68 -27.67 -43.05
C LEU A 232 -22.64 -26.88 -42.12
N LEU A 233 -23.66 -26.28 -42.73
CA LEU A 233 -24.80 -25.72 -42.01
C LEU A 233 -25.56 -26.89 -41.36
N GLU A 234 -25.39 -27.04 -40.05
CA GLU A 234 -26.30 -27.88 -39.26
C GLU A 234 -27.69 -27.21 -39.21
N PRO A 235 -28.78 -27.98 -39.41
CA PRO A 235 -30.12 -27.43 -39.38
C PRO A 235 -30.49 -27.00 -37.96
N VAL A 236 -30.89 -25.72 -37.83
CA VAL A 236 -31.51 -25.14 -36.64
C VAL A 236 -32.74 -26.00 -36.27
N GLN A 237 -32.67 -26.68 -35.14
CA GLN A 237 -33.85 -27.32 -34.54
C GLN A 237 -34.75 -26.23 -33.92
N GLU A 238 -35.97 -26.12 -34.43
CA GLU A 238 -37.03 -25.33 -33.82
C GLU A 238 -37.39 -25.92 -32.44
N PRO A 239 -37.53 -25.10 -31.39
CA PRO A 239 -38.00 -25.57 -30.10
C PRO A 239 -39.49 -25.88 -30.16
N SER A 240 -39.83 -27.15 -29.99
CA SER A 240 -41.19 -27.64 -29.78
C SER A 240 -41.75 -27.11 -28.46
N GLU A 241 -42.74 -26.22 -28.56
CA GLU A 241 -43.60 -25.83 -27.45
C GLU A 241 -44.32 -27.05 -26.88
N THR A 242 -44.03 -27.39 -25.62
CA THR A 242 -44.89 -28.29 -24.84
C THR A 242 -45.55 -27.46 -23.74
N VAL A 243 -46.79 -27.08 -24.01
CA VAL A 243 -47.74 -26.52 -23.05
C VAL A 243 -48.04 -27.58 -21.98
N SER A 244 -47.74 -27.27 -20.72
CA SER A 244 -48.37 -27.94 -19.57
C SER A 244 -48.60 -26.93 -18.47
N GLY A 245 -49.88 -26.74 -18.12
CA GLY A 245 -50.35 -25.74 -17.18
C GLY A 245 -50.23 -26.13 -15.71
N GLY A 246 -50.25 -25.10 -14.86
CA GLY A 246 -50.40 -25.22 -13.41
C GLY A 246 -50.29 -23.85 -12.73
N PRO A 247 -51.30 -23.36 -12.00
CA PRO A 247 -51.38 -21.98 -11.57
C PRO A 247 -50.81 -21.78 -10.16
N VAL A 248 -49.93 -20.79 -9.97
CA VAL A 248 -49.70 -20.18 -8.66
C VAL A 248 -49.53 -18.68 -8.85
N GLY A 249 -50.59 -17.96 -8.49
CA GLY A 249 -50.58 -16.50 -8.48
C GLY A 249 -49.70 -15.98 -7.35
N THR A 250 -48.83 -15.03 -7.68
CA THR A 250 -48.36 -14.04 -6.72
C THR A 250 -48.35 -12.68 -7.41
N LYS A 251 -49.28 -11.82 -6.99
CA LYS A 251 -49.35 -10.41 -7.39
C LYS A 251 -48.12 -9.69 -6.84
N VAL A 252 -47.33 -9.07 -7.71
CA VAL A 252 -46.38 -8.00 -7.36
C VAL A 252 -46.85 -6.74 -8.09
N PRO A 253 -47.02 -5.59 -7.39
CA PRO A 253 -47.50 -4.36 -8.01
C PRO A 253 -46.43 -3.73 -8.90
N ALA A 254 -46.90 -3.20 -10.03
CA ALA A 254 -46.16 -2.39 -10.98
C ALA A 254 -45.68 -1.08 -10.33
N GLY A 255 -44.41 -0.75 -10.55
CA GLY A 255 -43.83 0.55 -10.25
C GLY A 255 -43.03 1.04 -11.45
N GLU A 256 -43.44 2.19 -11.96
CA GLU A 256 -42.71 3.20 -12.75
C GLU A 256 -41.81 2.74 -13.91
N GLN A 257 -42.35 2.81 -15.13
CA GLN A 257 -41.56 2.95 -16.36
C GLN A 257 -40.90 4.34 -16.39
N ALA A 258 -39.58 4.37 -16.33
CA ALA A 258 -38.79 5.58 -16.59
C ALA A 258 -38.89 5.96 -18.07
N ALA A 259 -39.22 7.23 -18.32
CA ALA A 259 -39.29 7.82 -19.65
C ALA A 259 -37.91 7.91 -20.34
N PRO A 260 -37.85 7.87 -21.68
CA PRO A 260 -36.61 8.02 -22.42
C PRO A 260 -36.06 9.45 -22.31
N THR A 261 -34.81 9.58 -21.88
CA THR A 261 -34.08 10.84 -21.74
C THR A 261 -33.66 11.38 -23.11
N ASP A 262 -33.94 12.64 -23.35
CA ASP A 262 -33.61 13.42 -24.56
C ASP A 262 -32.07 13.59 -24.70
N PRO A 263 -31.45 13.20 -25.83
CA PRO A 263 -30.01 13.27 -26.03
C PRO A 263 -29.45 14.70 -26.28
N ASN A 264 -30.26 15.76 -26.19
CA ASN A 264 -29.83 17.13 -26.53
C ASN A 264 -29.75 18.13 -25.36
N THR A 265 -29.63 17.66 -24.11
CA THR A 265 -29.42 18.58 -22.97
C THR A 265 -27.93 18.92 -22.83
N PRO A 266 -27.52 20.20 -22.91
CA PRO A 266 -26.12 20.59 -22.70
C PRO A 266 -25.70 20.32 -21.25
N PRO A 267 -24.43 19.92 -21.00
CA PRO A 267 -23.98 19.54 -19.67
C PRO A 267 -24.03 20.73 -18.73
N THR A 268 -24.80 20.59 -17.65
CA THR A 268 -24.74 21.48 -16.49
C THR A 268 -23.36 21.36 -15.86
N GLU A 269 -22.64 22.48 -15.78
CA GLU A 269 -21.38 22.60 -15.07
C GLU A 269 -21.55 22.10 -13.62
N VAL A 270 -20.88 21.00 -13.30
CA VAL A 270 -20.78 20.47 -11.94
C VAL A 270 -19.81 21.37 -11.17
N PRO A 271 -20.24 22.04 -10.08
CA PRO A 271 -19.31 22.72 -9.19
C PRO A 271 -18.38 21.67 -8.57
N THR A 272 -17.07 21.89 -8.70
CA THR A 272 -16.05 21.10 -8.00
C THR A 272 -16.24 21.23 -6.50
N ASP A 273 -16.75 20.16 -5.90
CA ASP A 273 -17.00 20.03 -4.47
C ASP A 273 -15.73 19.51 -3.77
N ASP A 274 -14.81 20.44 -3.46
CA ASP A 274 -13.79 20.23 -2.43
C ASP A 274 -14.44 20.37 -1.05
N THR A 275 -15.36 19.45 -0.71
CA THR A 275 -15.84 19.31 0.66
C THR A 275 -14.78 18.55 1.46
N GLU A 276 -13.81 19.31 1.98
CA GLU A 276 -13.09 18.89 3.18
C GLU A 276 -14.15 18.64 4.28
N GLU A 277 -14.11 17.45 4.86
CA GLU A 277 -14.95 16.99 5.96
C GLU A 277 -14.81 17.97 7.14
N SER A 278 -15.67 18.98 7.15
CA SER A 278 -15.78 19.98 8.20
C SER A 278 -16.28 19.27 9.44
N GLU A 279 -15.38 18.93 10.37
CA GLU A 279 -15.69 18.57 11.75
C GLU A 279 -16.84 19.47 12.21
N ALA A 280 -18.02 18.88 12.45
CA ALA A 280 -19.22 19.60 12.83
C ALA A 280 -18.93 20.38 14.11
N VAL A 281 -18.77 21.70 13.96
CA VAL A 281 -18.54 22.61 15.07
C VAL A 281 -19.71 22.44 16.04
N PRO A 282 -19.47 22.15 17.33
CA PRO A 282 -20.55 21.94 18.29
C PRO A 282 -21.48 23.17 18.30
N ALA A 283 -22.78 22.90 18.20
CA ALA A 283 -23.81 23.92 18.16
C ALA A 283 -23.71 24.83 19.41
N GLY A 284 -23.35 26.10 19.21
CA GLY A 284 -23.20 27.09 20.29
C GLY A 284 -21.89 27.89 20.25
N ILE A 285 -20.91 27.52 19.44
CA ILE A 285 -19.70 28.33 19.28
C ILE A 285 -19.98 29.51 18.33
N VAL A 286 -19.99 30.72 18.88
CA VAL A 286 -20.03 31.96 18.10
C VAL A 286 -18.76 32.03 17.27
N ARG A 287 -18.90 31.99 15.94
CA ARG A 287 -17.77 32.12 15.01
C ARG A 287 -17.24 33.54 15.11
N LEU A 288 -15.98 33.69 15.52
CA LEU A 288 -15.32 35.00 15.62
C LEU A 288 -15.34 35.70 14.25
N GLY A 289 -15.39 37.03 14.24
CA GLY A 289 -15.21 37.82 13.02
C GLY A 289 -13.83 37.58 12.40
N GLU A 290 -13.64 37.93 11.12
CA GLU A 290 -12.34 37.70 10.44
C GLU A 290 -11.19 38.47 11.11
N ALA A 291 -11.41 39.75 11.45
CA ALA A 291 -10.43 40.57 12.15
C ALA A 291 -10.12 40.06 13.56
N GLU A 292 -11.15 39.62 14.28
CA GLU A 292 -11.02 39.09 15.65
C GLU A 292 -10.27 37.75 15.65
N ALA A 293 -10.59 36.86 14.71
CA ALA A 293 -9.86 35.60 14.54
C ALA A 293 -8.39 35.84 14.19
N ALA A 294 -8.07 36.83 13.34
CA ALA A 294 -6.70 37.19 13.02
C ALA A 294 -5.93 37.70 14.26
N ALA A 295 -6.56 38.53 15.08
CA ALA A 295 -5.97 39.04 16.32
C ALA A 295 -5.68 37.89 17.32
N VAL A 296 -6.61 36.95 17.50
CA VAL A 296 -6.43 35.78 18.36
C VAL A 296 -5.28 34.89 17.86
N ILE A 297 -5.17 34.70 16.54
CA ILE A 297 -4.08 33.90 15.95
C ILE A 297 -2.71 34.55 16.21
N GLU A 298 -2.62 35.87 16.06
CA GLU A 298 -1.39 36.62 16.30
C GLU A 298 -0.99 36.63 17.77
N GLU A 299 -1.94 36.79 18.69
CA GLU A 299 -1.71 36.68 20.14
C GLU A 299 -1.20 35.28 20.50
N CYS A 300 -1.86 34.22 20.01
CA CYS A 300 -1.41 32.85 20.21
C CYS A 300 0.02 32.63 19.68
N TRP A 301 0.38 33.24 18.55
CA TRP A 301 1.74 33.15 18.00
C TRP A 301 2.75 33.85 18.93
N ARG A 302 2.43 35.04 19.46
CA ARG A 302 3.28 35.75 20.42
C ARG A 302 3.48 34.96 21.72
N GLU A 303 2.46 34.26 22.18
CA GLU A 303 2.51 33.39 23.35
C GLU A 303 3.24 32.05 23.10
N GLY A 304 3.59 31.73 21.85
CA GLY A 304 4.21 30.45 21.49
C GLY A 304 3.25 29.25 21.57
N VAL A 305 1.94 29.49 21.44
CA VAL A 305 0.91 28.46 21.45
C VAL A 305 0.97 27.62 20.16
N SER A 306 0.63 26.33 20.25
CA SER A 306 0.60 25.46 19.07
C SER A 306 -0.48 25.88 18.05
N GLN A 307 -0.21 25.70 16.75
CA GLN A 307 -1.15 26.06 15.67
C GLN A 307 -2.54 25.40 15.82
N ARG A 308 -2.62 24.16 16.33
CA ARG A 308 -3.90 23.45 16.52
C ARG A 308 -4.72 24.08 17.65
N GLU A 309 -4.06 24.55 18.70
CA GLU A 309 -4.73 25.26 19.80
C GLU A 309 -5.17 26.66 19.36
N ALA A 310 -4.31 27.38 18.62
CA ALA A 310 -4.68 28.65 18.01
C ALA A 310 -5.87 28.52 17.05
N ALA A 311 -5.96 27.43 16.27
CA ALA A 311 -7.08 27.13 15.40
C ALA A 311 -8.40 26.95 16.16
N ARG A 312 -8.35 26.24 17.30
CA ARG A 312 -9.50 26.09 18.20
C ARG A 312 -9.94 27.42 18.78
N ARG A 313 -9.00 28.21 19.33
CA ARG A 313 -9.28 29.52 19.93
C ARG A 313 -9.84 30.52 18.90
N ALA A 314 -9.28 30.53 17.70
CA ALA A 314 -9.69 31.43 16.64
C ALA A 314 -10.95 30.97 15.89
N THR A 315 -11.47 29.76 16.16
CA THR A 315 -12.57 29.15 15.39
C THR A 315 -12.28 29.15 13.87
N ARG A 316 -11.05 28.74 13.50
CA ARG A 316 -10.56 28.74 12.11
C ARG A 316 -9.89 27.41 11.74
N ALA A 317 -9.86 27.14 10.44
CA ALA A 317 -9.17 25.97 9.91
C ALA A 317 -7.67 26.02 10.23
N PRO A 318 -7.04 24.90 10.65
CA PRO A 318 -5.60 24.84 10.94
C PRO A 318 -4.71 25.30 9.79
N SER A 319 -5.14 25.10 8.54
CA SER A 319 -4.43 25.53 7.33
C SER A 319 -4.29 27.06 7.23
N LEU A 320 -5.31 27.81 7.64
CA LEU A 320 -5.26 29.29 7.69
C LEU A 320 -4.29 29.76 8.76
N VAL A 321 -4.36 29.17 9.96
CA VAL A 321 -3.47 29.49 11.08
C VAL A 321 -2.00 29.23 10.70
N GLY A 322 -1.72 28.10 10.06
CA GLY A 322 -0.37 27.76 9.59
C GLY A 322 0.20 28.77 8.59
N ARG A 323 -0.63 29.30 7.66
CA ARG A 323 -0.22 30.37 6.74
C ARG A 323 0.12 31.67 7.48
N ILE A 324 -0.68 32.04 8.48
CA ILE A 324 -0.46 33.26 9.27
C ILE A 324 0.81 33.14 10.13
N TYR A 325 1.01 32.01 10.80
CA TYR A 325 2.23 31.76 11.59
C TYR A 325 3.48 31.86 10.72
N LYS A 326 3.46 31.24 9.54
CA LYS A 326 4.58 31.31 8.60
C LYS A 326 4.89 32.74 8.15
N ARG A 327 3.86 33.59 7.98
CA ARG A 327 4.04 35.01 7.65
C ARG A 327 4.67 35.77 8.82
N LEU A 328 4.14 35.60 10.03
CA LEU A 328 4.65 36.27 11.25
C LEU A 328 6.10 35.86 11.57
N ASP A 329 6.45 34.58 11.39
CA ASP A 329 7.83 34.11 11.55
C ASP A 329 8.78 34.77 10.54
N ALA A 330 8.36 34.93 9.29
CA ALA A 330 9.16 35.62 8.27
C ALA A 330 9.36 37.11 8.61
N GLU A 331 8.31 37.78 9.11
CA GLU A 331 8.38 39.17 9.57
C GLU A 331 9.32 39.32 10.79
N ARG A 332 9.26 38.39 11.75
CA ARG A 332 10.16 38.37 12.92
C ARG A 332 11.62 38.24 12.52
N VAL A 333 11.92 37.33 11.60
CA VAL A 333 13.30 37.14 11.09
C VAL A 333 13.78 38.39 10.37
N GLY A 334 12.92 38.99 9.53
CA GLY A 334 13.25 40.23 8.81
C GLY A 334 13.46 41.44 9.73
N ALA A 335 12.76 41.53 10.86
CA ALA A 335 12.92 42.62 11.82
C ALA A 335 14.21 42.51 12.67
N THR A 336 14.80 41.33 12.75
CA THR A 336 16.04 41.07 13.51
C THR A 336 17.32 41.13 12.68
N ALA A 337 17.21 41.26 11.35
CA ALA A 337 18.33 41.35 10.41
C ALA A 337 18.70 42.82 10.16
#